data_AF-A0A0L7MB33-F1
#
_entry.id   AF-A0A0L7MB33-F1
#
_cell.length_a   1.000
_cell.length_b   1.000
_cell.length_c   1.000
_cell.angle_alpha   90.00
_cell.angle_beta   90.00
_cell.angle_gamma   90.00
#
_symmetry.space_group_name_H-M   'P 1'
#
loop_
_entity.id
_entity.type
_entity.pdbx_description
1 polymer ?
#
loop_
_entity_poly.entity_id
_entity_poly.type
_entity_poly.pdbx_seq_one_letter_code
_entity_poly.pdbx_strand_id
1 'polypeptide(L)'
;MNAKFKTAAAFTDKPYVAIPMEPVESNQVKAVGYDPETKTLAVTFTRGPGSIYHYPNVEPELHVNFMQAESKGTFFGKNIKELPFDKFPAQAATAQA
;
A
#
# COMPACT_ATOMS: atom_id res chain seq x y z
N MET A 1 -8.84 -31.04 -5.32
CA MET A 1 -9.37 -29.80 -5.96
C MET A 1 -9.17 -28.66 -4.97
N ASN A 2 -8.41 -27.57 -5.15
CA ASN A 2 -7.67 -26.97 -6.27
C ASN A 2 -6.43 -26.27 -5.69
N ALA A 3 -5.28 -26.49 -6.31
CA ALA A 3 -4.06 -25.76 -5.99
C ALA A 3 -4.18 -24.31 -6.52
N LYS A 4 -4.43 -23.34 -5.64
CA LYS A 4 -4.41 -21.91 -5.99
C LYS A 4 -2.99 -21.37 -5.84
N PHE A 5 -2.13 -21.64 -6.81
CA PHE A 5 -0.86 -20.95 -6.93
C PHE A 5 -1.09 -19.57 -7.58
N LYS A 6 -0.64 -18.51 -6.91
CA LYS A 6 -0.78 -17.10 -7.31
C LYS A 6 -0.03 -16.85 -8.63
N THR A 7 -0.77 -16.59 -9.70
CA THR A 7 -0.26 -15.98 -10.94
C THR A 7 0.37 -14.63 -10.61
N ALA A 8 1.49 -14.27 -11.24
CA ALA A 8 2.14 -12.97 -11.08
C ALA A 8 1.10 -11.86 -11.24
N ALA A 9 0.94 -11.00 -10.23
CA ALA A 9 -0.12 -10.01 -10.19
C ALA A 9 0.00 -9.07 -11.40
N ALA A 10 -0.92 -9.23 -12.36
CA ALA A 10 -1.15 -8.23 -13.40
C ALA A 10 -1.62 -6.93 -12.74
N PHE A 11 -1.25 -5.79 -13.33
CA PHE A 11 -1.83 -4.49 -12.96
C PHE A 11 -3.36 -4.63 -13.01
N THR A 12 -4.04 -4.26 -11.93
CA THR A 12 -5.49 -4.45 -11.85
C THR A 12 -6.23 -3.32 -12.56
N ASP A 13 -7.28 -3.68 -13.32
CA ASP A 13 -8.22 -2.76 -13.98
C ASP A 13 -9.12 -2.00 -12.98
N LYS A 14 -8.82 -2.08 -11.68
CA LYS A 14 -9.57 -1.35 -10.65
C LYS A 14 -9.31 0.15 -10.81
N PRO A 15 -10.32 1.01 -10.53
CA PRO A 15 -10.11 2.44 -10.54
C PRO A 15 -8.98 2.80 -9.57
N TYR A 16 -7.96 3.48 -10.09
CA TYR A 16 -6.90 4.01 -9.26
C TYR A 16 -7.49 5.10 -8.37
N VAL A 17 -7.44 4.88 -7.06
CA VAL A 17 -7.81 5.88 -6.07
C VAL A 17 -6.56 6.68 -5.74
N ALA A 18 -6.57 7.98 -6.03
CA ALA A 18 -5.49 8.88 -5.65
C ALA A 18 -5.56 9.11 -4.13
N ILE A 19 -4.91 8.25 -3.37
CA ILE A 19 -4.85 8.36 -1.90
C ILE A 19 -3.73 9.33 -1.53
N PRO A 20 -4.01 10.38 -0.73
CA PRO A 20 -2.96 11.28 -0.24
C PRO A 20 -1.99 10.47 0.63
N MET A 21 -0.73 10.43 0.22
CA MET A 21 0.32 9.71 0.93
C MET A 21 1.18 10.68 1.74
N GLU A 22 1.34 10.37 3.02
CA GLU A 22 2.20 11.10 3.93
C GLU A 22 3.60 10.46 3.95
N PRO A 23 4.68 11.23 3.72
CA PRO A 23 6.04 10.72 3.81
C PRO A 23 6.33 10.31 5.26
N VAL A 24 6.91 9.11 5.43
CA VAL A 24 7.26 8.58 6.74
C VAL A 24 8.76 8.33 6.83
N GLU A 25 9.32 8.51 8.03
CA GLU A 25 10.73 8.20 8.26
C GLU A 25 10.89 6.68 8.43
N SER A 26 11.27 6.00 7.34
CA SER A 26 11.60 4.57 7.38
C SER A 26 12.61 4.18 6.33
N ASN A 27 13.46 3.21 6.66
CA ASN A 27 14.43 2.64 5.72
C ASN A 27 13.79 1.87 4.56
N GLN A 28 12.59 1.31 4.74
CA GLN A 28 11.89 0.53 3.71
C GLN A 28 10.69 1.28 3.12
N VAL A 29 9.93 1.99 3.95
CA VAL A 29 8.69 2.67 3.56
C VAL A 29 8.98 4.14 3.31
N LYS A 30 8.61 4.66 2.14
CA LYS A 30 8.82 6.06 1.77
C LYS A 30 7.65 6.93 2.21
N ALA A 31 6.45 6.46 1.94
CA ALA A 31 5.22 7.17 2.23
C ALA A 31 4.07 6.18 2.43
N VAL A 32 3.10 6.59 3.23
CA VAL A 32 1.92 5.83 3.60
C VAL A 32 0.70 6.73 3.44
N GLY A 33 -0.30 6.26 2.73
CA GLY A 33 -1.60 6.91 2.62
C GLY A 33 -2.70 5.95 3.07
N TYR A 34 -3.78 6.49 3.60
CA TYR A 34 -4.95 5.70 3.97
C TYR A 34 -6.22 6.41 3.56
N ASP A 35 -7.10 5.67 2.91
CA ASP A 35 -8.44 6.13 2.55
C ASP A 35 -9.48 5.43 3.45
N PRO A 36 -10.15 6.16 4.35
CA PRO A 36 -11.20 5.61 5.20
C PRO A 36 -12.49 5.29 4.44
N GLU A 37 -12.77 5.93 3.29
CA GLU A 37 -14.00 5.70 2.52
C GLU A 37 -13.98 4.30 1.88
N THR A 38 -12.86 3.93 1.29
CA THR A 38 -12.69 2.59 0.69
C THR A 38 -11.96 1.60 1.59
N LYS A 39 -11.53 2.02 2.79
CA LYS A 39 -10.67 1.24 3.69
C LYS A 39 -9.42 0.70 2.98
N THR A 40 -8.77 1.56 2.20
CA THR A 40 -7.61 1.19 1.38
C THR A 40 -6.35 1.85 1.93
N LEU A 41 -5.32 1.04 2.19
CA LEU A 41 -4.00 1.53 2.58
C LEU A 41 -3.10 1.58 1.34
N ALA A 42 -2.60 2.77 1.00
CA ALA A 42 -1.58 2.98 -0.01
C ALA A 42 -0.19 3.00 0.64
N VAL A 43 0.74 2.21 0.11
CA VAL A 43 2.13 2.18 0.60
C VAL A 43 3.07 2.34 -0.58
N THR A 44 4.04 3.24 -0.42
CA THR A 44 5.15 3.40 -1.38
C THR A 44 6.45 3.06 -0.67
N PHE A 45 7.30 2.28 -1.33
CA PHE A 45 8.61 1.88 -0.80
C PHE A 45 9.71 2.83 -1.27
N THR A 46 10.74 3.00 -0.43
CA THR A 46 11.93 3.80 -0.77
C THR A 46 12.77 3.12 -1.84
N ARG A 47 12.79 1.78 -1.83
CA ARG A 47 13.55 0.94 -2.76
C ARG A 47 12.66 0.52 -3.92
N GLY A 48 13.06 0.89 -5.14
CA GLY A 48 12.38 0.50 -6.39
C GLY A 48 11.87 1.69 -7.19
N PRO A 49 11.05 1.45 -8.23
CA PRO A 49 10.60 2.50 -9.16
C PRO A 49 9.53 3.45 -8.57
N GLY A 50 9.32 3.43 -7.25
CA GLY A 50 8.27 4.21 -6.59
C GLY A 50 6.85 3.67 -6.78
N SER A 51 6.69 2.39 -7.16
CA SER A 51 5.37 1.78 -7.32
C SER A 51 4.53 1.92 -6.05
N ILE A 52 3.22 2.12 -6.25
CA ILE A 52 2.24 2.29 -5.18
C ILE A 52 1.53 0.95 -4.99
N TYR A 53 1.43 0.52 -3.74
CA TYR A 53 0.79 -0.73 -3.36
C TYR A 53 -0.48 -0.41 -2.58
N HIS A 54 -1.64 -0.78 -3.12
CA HIS A 54 -2.92 -0.61 -2.45
C HIS A 54 -3.34 -1.91 -1.77
N TYR A 55 -3.63 -1.81 -0.49
CA TYR A 55 -4.14 -2.88 0.34
C TYR A 55 -5.60 -2.56 0.69
N PRO A 56 -6.57 -3.15 -0.02
CA PRO A 56 -7.98 -2.97 0.31
C PRO A 56 -8.36 -3.75 1.59
N ASN A 57 -9.48 -3.38 2.22
CA ASN A 57 -9.98 -3.98 3.47
C ASN A 57 -8.99 -3.85 4.64
N VAL A 58 -8.30 -2.73 4.72
CA VAL A 58 -7.44 -2.39 5.86
C VAL A 58 -8.24 -1.55 6.84
N GLU A 59 -8.39 -2.06 8.06
CA GLU A 59 -9.05 -1.31 9.13
C GLU A 59 -8.24 -0.06 9.53
N PRO A 60 -8.91 1.03 9.93
CA PRO A 60 -8.23 2.28 10.28
C PRO A 60 -7.30 2.10 11.49
N GLU A 61 -7.62 1.19 12.41
CA GLU A 61 -6.75 0.83 13.53
C GLU A 61 -5.40 0.28 13.06
N LEU A 62 -5.38 -0.50 11.97
CA LEU A 62 -4.14 -1.03 11.40
C LEU A 62 -3.28 0.10 10.82
N HIS A 63 -3.91 1.09 10.17
CA HIS A 63 -3.22 2.28 9.69
C HIS A 63 -2.63 3.10 10.83
N VAL A 64 -3.39 3.35 11.90
CA VAL A 64 -2.90 4.08 13.09
C VAL A 64 -1.72 3.32 13.71
N ASN A 65 -1.85 2.02 13.92
CA ASN A 65 -0.77 1.19 14.45
C ASN A 65 0.46 1.19 13.53
N PHE A 66 0.26 1.19 12.22
CA PHE A 66 1.34 1.29 11.25
C PHE A 66 2.04 2.66 11.34
N MET A 67 1.29 3.75 11.44
CA MET A 67 1.81 5.11 11.63
C MET A 67 2.48 5.33 13.00
N GLN A 68 2.12 4.57 14.03
CA GLN A 68 2.76 4.62 15.35
C GLN A 68 3.93 3.64 15.51
N ALA A 69 4.07 2.63 14.65
CA ALA A 69 5.13 1.63 14.77
C ALA A 69 6.55 2.23 14.64
N GLU A 70 7.46 1.90 15.56
CA GLU A 70 8.87 2.34 15.51
C GLU A 70 9.59 1.86 14.24
N SER A 71 9.22 0.68 13.74
CA SER A 71 9.73 0.14 12.47
C SER A 71 8.60 -0.19 11.51
N LYS A 72 8.33 0.73 10.57
CA LYS A 72 7.33 0.55 9.50
C LYS A 72 7.59 -0.73 8.71
N GLY A 73 8.83 -0.95 8.28
CA GLY A 73 9.20 -2.15 7.53
C GLY A 73 8.90 -3.46 8.27
N THR A 74 9.20 -3.53 9.58
CA THR A 74 8.92 -4.72 10.39
C THR A 74 7.42 -4.91 10.60
N PHE A 75 6.68 -3.85 10.92
CA PHE A 75 5.23 -3.90 11.11
C PHE A 75 4.53 -4.34 9.83
N PHE A 76 4.90 -3.73 8.69
CA PHE A 76 4.40 -4.09 7.38
C PHE A 76 4.66 -5.57 7.08
N GLY A 77 5.89 -6.04 7.29
CA GLY A 77 6.28 -7.43 7.06
C GLY A 77 5.46 -8.45 7.86
N LYS A 78 5.00 -8.08 9.05
CA LYS A 78 4.24 -8.96 9.97
C LYS A 78 2.73 -8.90 9.77
N ASN A 79 2.18 -7.71 9.49
CA ASN A 79 0.72 -7.49 9.50
C ASN A 79 0.12 -7.21 8.12
N ILE A 80 0.90 -6.69 7.17
CA ILE A 80 0.38 -6.17 5.89
C ILE A 80 0.88 -7.00 4.70
N LYS A 81 2.10 -7.53 4.76
CA LYS A 81 2.76 -8.28 3.67
C LYS A 81 1.95 -9.48 3.18
N GLU A 82 1.19 -10.13 4.06
CA GLU A 82 0.38 -11.30 3.71
C GLU A 82 -0.98 -10.94 3.11
N LEU A 83 -1.41 -9.68 3.26
CA LEU A 83 -2.69 -9.20 2.74
C LEU A 83 -2.70 -9.16 1.21
N PRO A 84 -3.87 -9.34 0.58
CA PRO A 84 -4.01 -9.11 -0.85
C PRO A 84 -3.70 -7.64 -1.15
N PHE A 85 -2.93 -7.42 -2.21
CA PHE A 85 -2.58 -6.09 -2.65
C PHE A 85 -2.70 -5.96 -4.17
N ASP A 86 -3.06 -4.75 -4.58
CA ASP A 86 -3.07 -4.30 -5.95
C ASP A 86 -1.83 -3.43 -6.16
N LYS A 87 -1.03 -3.74 -7.18
CA LYS A 87 0.17 -2.97 -7.51
C LYS A 87 -0.15 -1.99 -8.62
N PHE A 88 0.07 -0.72 -8.34
CA PHE A 88 -0.08 0.37 -9.30
C PHE A 88 1.30 0.91 -9.71
N PRO A 89 1.47 1.33 -10.97
CA PRO A 89 2.66 2.08 -11.35
C PRO A 89 2.75 3.36 -10.52
N ALA A 90 3.97 3.86 -10.34
CA ALA A 90 4.21 5.18 -9.78
C ALA A 90 3.68 6.22 -10.77
N GLN A 91 2.37 6.46 -10.78
CA GLN A 91 1.82 7.52 -11.60
C GLN A 91 2.24 8.80 -10.89
N ALA A 92 3.29 9.44 -11.41
CA ALA A 92 3.72 10.76 -10.99
C ALA A 92 2.46 11.61 -10.93
N ALA A 93 2.11 12.05 -9.72
CA ALA A 93 0.98 12.89 -9.39
C ALA A 93 0.25 13.39 -10.64
N THR A 94 -0.82 12.71 -11.05
CA THR A 94 -1.79 13.37 -11.92
C THR A 94 -2.34 14.51 -11.09
N ALA A 95 -1.72 15.67 -11.25
CA ALA A 95 -2.26 16.97 -10.87
C ALA A 95 -3.69 16.99 -11.41
N GLN A 96 -4.65 16.77 -10.52
CA GLN A 96 -6.03 17.04 -10.87
C GLN A 96 -6.23 18.53 -10.64
N ALA A 97 -6.20 19.23 -11.77
CA ALA A 97 -6.62 20.61 -12.08
C ALA A 97 -5.85 21.76 -11.41
#